data_AF-A0A920HEV3-F1
#
_entry.id   AF-A0A920HEV3-F1
#
_cell.length_a   1.000
_cell.length_b   1.000
_cell.length_c   1.000
_cell.angle_alpha   90.00
_cell.angle_beta   90.00
_cell.angle_gamma   90.00
#
_symmetry.space_group_name_H-M   'P 1'
#
loop_
_entity.id
_entity.type
_entity.pdbx_description
1 polymer ?
#
loop_
_entity_poly.entity_id
_entity_poly.type
_entity_poly.pdbx_seq_one_letter_code
_entity_poly.pdbx_strand_id
1 'polypeptide(L)'
;MNDSDQVREKYFDMVLNRMEQLTNQKIRGFIDFKRSYCIKDFKEDYNSFGGNAYGLANTLLQTAFLRPKLKSKKVKKLYFSGQLTVPGPGVPPAIVSGKLVANIIKNEGII
;
A
#
# COMPACT_ATOMS: atom_id res chain seq x y z
N MET A 1 4.34 14.99 -3.78
CA MET A 1 4.41 15.36 -2.35
C MET A 1 5.87 15.40 -1.95
N ASN A 2 6.31 16.48 -1.30
CA ASN A 2 7.68 16.59 -0.81
C ASN A 2 7.76 15.86 0.54
N ASP A 3 8.56 14.79 0.58
CA ASP A 3 8.77 13.96 1.78
C ASP A 3 10.06 14.44 2.48
N SER A 4 9.96 15.62 3.10
CA SER A 4 11.05 16.26 3.83
C SER A 4 10.84 16.15 5.33
N ASP A 5 11.93 16.17 6.09
CA ASP A 5 11.87 16.04 7.55
C ASP A 5 11.06 17.17 8.18
N GLN A 6 11.08 18.37 7.62
CA GLN A 6 10.24 19.49 8.09
C GLN A 6 8.74 19.20 7.94
N VAL A 7 8.34 18.57 6.83
CA VAL A 7 6.93 18.18 6.62
C VAL A 7 6.54 17.07 7.60
N ARG A 8 7.43 16.08 7.81
CA ARG A 8 7.22 14.99 8.77
C ARG A 8 7.05 15.54 10.19
N GLU A 9 7.90 16.47 10.62
CA GLU A 9 7.83 17.09 11.95
C GLU A 9 6.54 17.89 12.14
N LYS A 10 6.16 18.69 11.14
CA LYS A 10 4.90 19.43 11.15
C LYS A 10 3.70 18.51 11.42
N TYR A 11 3.60 17.38 10.71
CA TYR A 11 2.49 16.45 10.91
C TYR A 11 2.56 15.73 12.26
N PHE A 12 3.77 15.38 12.72
CA PHE A 12 3.97 14.82 14.05
C PHE A 12 3.42 15.74 15.15
N ASP A 13 3.77 17.03 15.11
CA ASP A 13 3.27 18.03 16.05
C ASP A 13 1.75 18.21 15.98
N MET A 14 1.19 18.22 14.77
CA MET A 14 -0.27 18.31 14.58
C MET A 14 -1.00 17.12 15.21
N VAL A 15 -0.49 15.90 15.01
CA VAL A 15 -1.09 14.68 15.58
C VAL A 15 -0.99 14.68 17.10
N LEU A 16 0.19 14.99 17.65
CA LEU A 16 0.38 15.05 19.11
C LEU A 16 -0.49 16.12 19.75
N ASN A 17 -0.55 17.32 19.19
CA ASN A 17 -1.45 18.37 19.69
C ASN A 17 -2.89 17.89 19.76
N ARG A 18 -3.37 17.24 18.69
CA ARG A 18 -4.73 16.71 18.64
C ARG A 18 -4.94 15.59 19.67
N MET A 19 -3.99 14.69 19.84
CA MET A 19 -4.08 13.62 20.85
C MET A 19 -4.13 14.17 22.27
N GLU A 20 -3.23 15.10 22.62
CA GLU A 20 -3.22 15.72 23.95
C GLU A 20 -4.51 16.48 24.24
N GLN A 21 -5.06 17.19 23.25
CA GLN A 21 -6.33 17.90 23.38
C GLN A 21 -7.52 16.96 23.58
N LEU A 22 -7.60 15.87 22.81
CA LEU A 22 -8.73 14.93 22.88
C LEU A 22 -8.71 14.06 24.14
N THR A 23 -7.51 13.77 24.65
CA THR A 23 -7.33 12.88 25.81
C THR A 23 -7.12 13.63 27.12
N ASN A 24 -6.83 14.93 27.06
CA ASN A 24 -6.37 15.75 28.19
C ASN A 24 -5.13 15.18 28.91
N GLN A 25 -4.26 14.50 28.16
CA GLN A 25 -3.01 13.92 28.67
C GLN A 25 -1.82 14.57 27.96
N LYS A 26 -0.76 14.86 28.72
CA LYS A 26 0.53 15.27 28.16
C LYS A 26 1.34 14.03 27.85
N ILE A 27 1.60 13.77 26.57
CA ILE A 27 2.29 12.55 26.13
C ILE A 27 3.68 12.82 25.56
N ARG A 28 3.97 14.08 25.16
CA ARG A 28 5.27 14.47 24.58
C ARG A 28 6.46 14.11 25.45
N GLY A 29 6.35 14.33 26.76
CA GLY A 29 7.44 14.05 27.71
C GLY A 29 7.69 12.56 27.94
N PHE A 30 6.83 11.68 27.45
CA PHE A 30 6.93 10.22 27.60
C PHE A 30 7.39 9.52 26.31
N ILE A 31 7.83 10.29 25.29
CA ILE A 31 8.30 9.72 24.03
C ILE A 31 9.79 9.39 24.16
N ASP A 32 10.10 8.12 24.39
CA ASP A 32 11.49 7.64 24.44
C ASP A 32 12.11 7.47 23.04
N PHE A 33 11.27 7.19 22.03
CA PHE A 33 11.72 6.92 20.67
C PHE A 33 10.69 7.37 19.63
N LYS A 34 11.19 7.93 18.51
CA LYS A 34 10.39 8.33 17.35
C LYS A 34 11.07 7.85 16.07
N ARG A 35 10.33 7.09 15.25
CA ARG A 35 10.70 6.77 13.86
C ARG A 35 9.60 7.23 12.93
N SER A 36 9.97 7.95 11.88
CA SER A 36 9.05 8.33 10.80
C SER A 36 9.15 7.34 9.65
N TYR A 37 8.03 7.11 8.96
CA TYR A 37 7.95 6.22 7.81
C TYR A 37 6.96 6.82 6.81
N CYS A 38 7.42 7.10 5.59
CA CYS A 38 6.65 7.83 4.59
C CYS A 38 7.03 7.42 3.16
N ILE A 39 6.68 8.27 2.20
CA ILE A 39 6.72 8.00 0.75
C ILE A 39 8.06 7.42 0.29
N LYS A 40 9.19 7.96 0.75
CA LYS A 40 10.53 7.46 0.39
C LYS A 40 10.76 6.05 0.90
N ASP A 41 10.41 5.80 2.16
CA ASP A 41 10.56 4.50 2.79
C ASP A 41 9.73 3.42 2.05
N PHE A 42 8.47 3.74 1.67
CA PHE A 42 7.65 2.83 0.85
C PHE A 42 8.24 2.52 -0.53
N LYS A 43 8.94 3.47 -1.14
CA LYS A 43 9.61 3.24 -2.44
C LYS A 43 10.82 2.34 -2.26
N GLU A 44 11.62 2.58 -1.24
CA GLU A 44 12.85 1.85 -0.97
C GLU A 44 12.58 0.41 -0.50
N ASP A 45 11.68 0.23 0.45
CA ASP A 45 11.46 -1.09 1.06
C ASP A 45 10.56 -2.00 0.20
N TYR A 46 9.58 -1.43 -0.51
CA TYR A 46 8.54 -2.21 -1.20
C TYR A 46 8.49 -2.00 -2.71
N ASN A 47 9.43 -1.25 -3.29
CA ASN A 47 9.38 -0.84 -4.70
C ASN A 47 8.02 -0.21 -5.07
N SER A 48 7.38 0.48 -4.13
CA SER A 48 6.04 0.99 -4.31
C SER A 48 6.02 2.17 -5.27
N PHE A 49 5.31 2.04 -6.39
CA PHE A 49 5.19 3.12 -7.37
C PHE A 49 4.61 4.38 -6.74
N GLY A 50 5.36 5.48 -6.79
CA GLY A 50 4.94 6.74 -6.16
C GLY A 50 4.92 6.73 -4.62
N GLY A 51 5.39 5.65 -3.97
CA GLY A 51 5.38 5.48 -2.52
C GLY A 51 3.98 5.27 -1.94
N ASN A 52 3.10 4.59 -2.68
CA ASN A 52 1.75 4.31 -2.22
C ASN A 52 1.73 3.18 -1.17
N ALA A 53 0.89 3.31 -0.15
CA ALA A 53 0.72 2.29 0.89
C ALA A 53 -0.45 1.33 0.59
N TYR A 54 -1.35 1.68 -0.34
CA TYR A 54 -2.65 1.03 -0.51
C TYR A 54 -3.02 0.75 -1.96
N GLY A 55 -2.04 0.63 -2.85
CA GLY A 55 -2.24 0.28 -4.25
C GLY A 55 -2.99 1.33 -5.06
N LEU A 56 -3.76 0.87 -6.05
CA LEU A 56 -4.57 1.73 -6.93
C LEU A 56 -5.69 2.41 -6.13
N ALA A 57 -5.93 3.69 -6.42
CA ALA A 57 -6.98 4.46 -5.79
C ALA A 57 -8.37 3.87 -6.08
N ASN A 58 -9.30 4.03 -5.13
CA ASN A 58 -10.69 3.58 -5.30
C ASN A 58 -11.52 4.60 -6.09
N THR A 59 -11.05 5.00 -7.27
CA THR A 59 -11.81 5.84 -8.19
C THR A 59 -12.69 4.99 -9.09
N LEU A 60 -13.80 5.53 -9.60
CA LEU A 60 -14.72 4.80 -10.49
C LEU A 60 -14.02 4.16 -11.70
N LEU A 61 -12.94 4.79 -12.18
CA LEU A 61 -12.17 4.31 -13.33
C LEU A 61 -11.06 3.30 -12.98
N GLN A 62 -10.82 3.05 -11.68
CA GLN A 62 -9.78 2.15 -11.19
C GLN A 62 -10.34 0.99 -10.36
N THR A 63 -11.65 0.79 -10.39
CA THR A 63 -12.35 -0.29 -9.66
C THR A 63 -12.82 -1.41 -10.58
N ALA A 64 -13.24 -2.52 -9.97
CA ALA A 64 -13.83 -3.69 -10.64
C ALA A 64 -13.02 -4.19 -11.85
N PHE A 65 -13.66 -4.27 -13.02
CA PHE A 65 -13.10 -4.82 -14.26
C PHE A 65 -12.03 -3.93 -14.92
N LEU A 66 -11.88 -2.68 -14.47
CA LEU A 66 -10.85 -1.75 -14.95
C LEU A 66 -9.52 -1.93 -14.23
N ARG A 67 -9.47 -2.76 -13.17
CA ARG A 67 -8.21 -3.11 -12.51
C ARG A 67 -7.29 -3.93 -13.43
N PRO A 68 -5.96 -3.81 -13.27
CA PRO A 68 -5.01 -4.67 -13.95
C PRO A 68 -5.33 -6.16 -13.76
N LYS A 69 -5.34 -6.89 -14.87
CA LYS A 69 -5.61 -8.33 -14.89
C LYS A 69 -4.43 -9.11 -14.32
N LEU A 70 -4.72 -10.32 -13.85
CA LEU A 70 -3.73 -11.27 -13.31
C LEU A 70 -2.78 -11.86 -14.35
N LYS A 71 -3.04 -11.67 -15.64
CA LYS A 71 -2.24 -12.21 -16.75
C LYS A 71 -1.87 -11.12 -17.74
N SER A 72 -0.62 -11.15 -18.20
CA SER A 72 -0.14 -10.25 -19.24
C SER A 72 -0.81 -10.53 -20.58
N LYS A 73 -1.24 -9.45 -21.26
CA LYS A 73 -1.71 -9.53 -22.66
C LYS A 73 -0.57 -9.56 -23.67
N LYS A 74 0.63 -9.13 -23.27
CA LYS A 74 1.78 -8.92 -24.16
C LYS A 74 2.80 -10.06 -24.08
N VAL A 75 2.96 -10.66 -22.90
CA VAL A 75 4.00 -11.66 -22.64
C VAL A 75 3.34 -12.97 -22.24
N LYS A 76 3.65 -14.05 -22.97
CA LYS A 76 3.13 -15.39 -22.66
C LYS A 76 3.70 -15.87 -21.32
N LYS A 77 2.87 -16.57 -20.54
CA LYS A 77 3.22 -17.13 -19.22
C LYS A 77 3.73 -16.11 -18.18
N LEU A 78 3.37 -14.83 -18.33
CA LEU A 78 3.60 -13.80 -17.32
C LEU A 78 2.31 -13.50 -16.57
N TYR A 79 2.36 -13.64 -15.24
CA TYR A 79 1.24 -13.44 -14.33
C TYR A 79 1.60 -12.38 -13.28
N PHE A 80 0.58 -11.73 -12.74
CA PHE A 80 0.70 -10.68 -11.74
C PHE A 80 -0.17 -11.05 -10.54
N SER A 81 0.39 -10.94 -9.34
CA SER A 81 -0.33 -11.17 -8.08
C SER A 81 -0.07 -10.03 -7.09
N GLY A 82 -1.00 -9.83 -6.16
CA GLY A 82 -0.89 -8.88 -5.06
C GLY A 82 -1.77 -7.66 -5.22
N GLN A 83 -1.49 -6.63 -4.41
CA GLN A 83 -2.40 -5.52 -4.12
C GLN A 83 -2.76 -4.60 -5.31
N LEU A 84 -1.97 -4.62 -6.37
CA LEU A 84 -2.18 -3.79 -7.57
C LEU A 84 -3.02 -4.46 -8.66
N THR A 85 -3.39 -5.73 -8.45
CA THR A 85 -4.17 -6.52 -9.40
C THR A 85 -5.51 -6.94 -8.79
N VAL A 86 -6.37 -7.61 -9.57
CA VAL A 86 -7.63 -8.16 -9.06
C VAL A 86 -7.34 -9.09 -7.85
N PRO A 87 -8.04 -8.99 -6.72
CA PRO A 87 -9.24 -8.18 -6.47
C PRO A 87 -9.00 -6.74 -5.97
N GLY A 88 -7.80 -6.41 -5.50
CA GLY A 88 -7.45 -5.05 -5.08
C GLY A 88 -6.48 -5.01 -3.91
N PRO A 89 -6.41 -3.86 -3.21
CA PRO A 89 -5.46 -3.65 -2.11
C PRO A 89 -5.91 -4.24 -0.78
N GLY A 90 -4.95 -4.41 0.15
CA GLY A 90 -5.16 -4.98 1.47
C GLY A 90 -4.69 -6.43 1.58
N VAL A 91 -4.45 -6.88 2.82
CA VAL A 91 -3.91 -8.22 3.11
C VAL A 91 -4.81 -9.33 2.56
N PRO A 92 -6.13 -9.39 2.84
CA PRO A 92 -6.96 -10.47 2.33
C PRO A 92 -7.04 -10.47 0.78
N PRO A 93 -7.26 -9.33 0.09
CA PRO A 93 -7.23 -9.28 -1.37
C PRO A 93 -5.90 -9.73 -1.99
N ALA A 94 -4.77 -9.36 -1.40
CA ALA A 94 -3.45 -9.77 -1.90
C ALA A 94 -3.26 -11.30 -1.84
N ILE A 95 -3.69 -11.93 -0.74
CA ILE A 95 -3.64 -13.40 -0.58
C ILE A 95 -4.56 -14.08 -1.59
N VAL A 96 -5.79 -13.57 -1.77
CA VAL A 96 -6.74 -14.11 -2.76
C VAL A 96 -6.19 -13.98 -4.18
N SER A 97 -5.56 -12.84 -4.51
CA SER A 97 -4.90 -12.62 -5.80
C SER A 97 -3.87 -13.71 -6.11
N GLY A 98 -3.03 -14.06 -5.13
CA GLY A 98 -2.07 -15.17 -5.25
C GLY A 98 -2.74 -16.53 -5.52
N LYS A 99 -3.82 -16.85 -4.79
CA LYS A 99 -4.60 -18.07 -5.02
C LYS A 99 -5.21 -18.12 -6.43
N LEU A 100 -5.72 -16.99 -6.92
CA LEU A 100 -6.29 -16.90 -8.27
C LEU A 100 -5.22 -17.13 -9.34
N VAL A 101 -4.04 -16.55 -9.18
CA VAL A 101 -2.92 -16.78 -10.11
C VAL A 101 -2.50 -18.25 -10.11
N ALA A 102 -2.35 -18.87 -8.93
CA ALA A 102 -2.01 -20.29 -8.83
C ALA A 102 -3.03 -21.18 -9.56
N ASN A 103 -4.33 -20.89 -9.42
CA ASN A 103 -5.38 -21.61 -10.13
C ASN A 103 -5.31 -21.40 -11.66
N ILE A 104 -5.00 -20.18 -12.13
CA ILE A 104 -4.81 -19.90 -13.56
C ILE A 104 -3.65 -20.74 -14.12
N ILE A 105 -2.52 -20.77 -13.43
CA ILE A 105 -1.32 -21.51 -13.86
C ILE A 105 -1.62 -23.02 -13.92
N LYS A 106 -2.31 -23.55 -12.91
CA LYS A 106 -2.75 -24.96 -12.87
C LYS A 106 -3.69 -25.31 -14.03
N ASN A 107 -4.68 -24.45 -14.30
CA ASN A 107 -5.63 -24.68 -15.38
C ASN A 107 -5.00 -24.59 -16.77
N GLU A 108 -3.87 -23.87 -16.90
CA GLU A 108 -3.08 -23.80 -18.13
C GLU A 108 -2.10 -24.98 -18.29
N GLY A 109 -2.09 -25.93 -17.35
CA GLY A 109 -1.23 -27.12 -17.40
C GLY A 109 0.26 -26.82 -17.28
N ILE A 110 0.62 -25.70 -16.65
CA ILE A 110 2.02 -25.28 -16.46
C ILE A 110 2.61 -25.90 -15.19
N ILE A 111 1.76 -26.19 -14.20
CA ILE A 111 2.07 -26.91 -12.95
C ILE A 111 0.97 -27.92 -12.63
#